data_AF-A0A522QEC0-F1
#
_entry.id   AF-A0A522QEC0-F1
#
_cell.length_a   1.000
_cell.length_b   1.000
_cell.length_c   1.000
_cell.angle_alpha   90.00
_cell.angle_beta   90.00
_cell.angle_gamma   90.00
#
_symmetry.space_group_name_H-M   'P 1'
#
loop_
_entity.id
_entity.type
_entity.pdbx_description
1 polymer ?
#
loop_
_entity_poly.entity_id
_entity_poly.type
_entity_poly.pdbx_seq_one_letter_code
_entity_poly.pdbx_strand_id
1 'polypeptide(L)'
;MTQAKSLQKKLQKGGLLDVAAVSRDEVVEAVQAMGMTLFDVDCDRARSRSAVLRAIAKAVDFPEFFGGNLDALYDCLCDTVQDQKVGMFLWLHKLHSGDPALVDDAAAIAGVCADAAEFATNNDRAFAFGIEHAGRHPEPEPGIAPTPYSGARSGE
;
A
#
# COMPACT_ATOMS: atom_id res chain seq x y z
N MET A 1 -24.46 -13.95 -1.13
CA MET A 1 -23.52 -15.10 -1.13
C MET A 1 -22.51 -15.11 -2.30
N THR A 2 -22.71 -14.35 -3.40
CA THR A 2 -21.80 -14.37 -4.57
C THR A 2 -20.57 -13.46 -4.45
N GLN A 3 -20.69 -12.30 -3.78
CA GLN A 3 -19.59 -11.34 -3.56
C GLN A 3 -18.47 -11.94 -2.69
N ALA A 4 -18.77 -12.38 -1.47
CA ALA A 4 -17.81 -12.95 -0.53
C ALA A 4 -16.96 -14.10 -1.11
N LYS A 5 -17.59 -15.04 -1.84
CA LYS A 5 -16.86 -16.14 -2.50
C LYS A 5 -15.91 -15.67 -3.59
N SER A 6 -16.28 -14.61 -4.31
CA SER A 6 -15.44 -14.04 -5.36
C SER A 6 -14.24 -13.29 -4.75
N LEU A 7 -14.46 -12.63 -3.61
CA LEU A 7 -13.43 -11.93 -2.85
C LEU A 7 -12.41 -12.91 -2.25
N GLN A 8 -12.88 -13.98 -1.63
CA GLN A 8 -12.06 -15.08 -1.13
C GLN A 8 -11.18 -15.69 -2.23
N LYS A 9 -11.74 -15.92 -3.43
CA LYS A 9 -10.98 -16.42 -4.58
C LYS A 9 -9.88 -15.47 -5.03
N LYS A 10 -10.14 -14.15 -5.01
CA LYS A 10 -9.12 -13.13 -5.34
C LYS A 10 -8.01 -13.10 -4.30
N LEU A 11 -8.38 -13.14 -3.02
CA LEU A 11 -7.40 -13.17 -1.93
C LEU A 11 -6.55 -14.45 -1.95
N GLN A 12 -7.16 -15.60 -2.22
CA GLN A 12 -6.48 -16.89 -2.36
C GLN A 12 -5.54 -16.94 -3.57
N LYS A 13 -5.94 -16.31 -4.69
CA LYS A 13 -5.07 -16.18 -5.87
C LYS A 13 -3.89 -15.23 -5.62
N GLY A 14 -4.03 -14.34 -4.64
CA GLY A 14 -3.07 -13.30 -4.34
C GLY A 14 -3.08 -12.13 -5.33
N GLY A 15 -2.37 -11.07 -4.96
CA GLY A 15 -2.18 -9.85 -5.77
C GLY A 15 -3.06 -8.66 -5.37
N LEU A 16 -3.24 -7.74 -6.33
CA LEU A 16 -3.95 -6.47 -6.10
C LEU A 16 -5.47 -6.70 -5.96
N LEU A 17 -6.01 -6.36 -4.79
CA LEU A 17 -7.44 -6.30 -4.51
C LEU A 17 -7.93 -4.85 -4.65
N ASP A 18 -9.01 -4.67 -5.42
CA ASP A 18 -9.69 -3.38 -5.55
C ASP A 18 -10.53 -3.12 -4.30
N VAL A 19 -9.92 -2.47 -3.29
CA VAL A 19 -10.58 -2.11 -2.03
C VAL A 19 -11.53 -0.91 -2.16
N ALA A 20 -11.52 -0.20 -3.29
CA ALA A 20 -12.48 0.87 -3.56
C ALA A 20 -13.87 0.31 -3.95
N ALA A 21 -13.91 -0.86 -4.57
CA ALA A 21 -15.15 -1.53 -4.96
C ALA A 21 -15.80 -2.41 -3.87
N VAL A 22 -15.14 -2.59 -2.72
CA VAL A 22 -15.57 -3.53 -1.67
C VAL A 22 -15.50 -2.86 -0.30
N SER A 23 -16.39 -3.23 0.62
CA SER A 23 -16.38 -2.62 1.96
C SER A 23 -15.30 -3.25 2.84
N ARG A 24 -14.70 -2.46 3.75
CA ARG A 24 -13.72 -2.95 4.74
C ARG A 24 -14.24 -4.17 5.51
N ASP A 25 -15.50 -4.14 5.90
CA ASP A 25 -16.17 -5.22 6.61
C ASP A 25 -16.14 -6.54 5.80
N GLU A 26 -16.45 -6.48 4.50
CA GLU A 26 -16.42 -7.65 3.62
C GLU A 26 -15.00 -8.23 3.46
N VAL A 27 -13.98 -7.37 3.40
CA VAL A 27 -12.58 -7.81 3.32
C VAL A 27 -12.14 -8.43 4.64
N VAL A 28 -12.46 -7.80 5.77
CA VAL A 28 -12.14 -8.33 7.10
C VAL A 28 -12.80 -9.68 7.31
N GLU A 29 -14.10 -9.81 6.99
CA GLU A 29 -14.80 -11.09 7.05
C GLU A 29 -14.16 -12.14 6.13
N ALA A 30 -13.76 -11.78 4.90
CA ALA A 30 -13.13 -12.72 3.98
C ALA A 30 -11.73 -13.16 4.44
N VAL A 31 -10.92 -12.22 4.95
CA VAL A 31 -9.58 -12.48 5.49
C VAL A 31 -9.67 -13.35 6.75
N GLN A 32 -10.60 -13.05 7.65
CA GLN A 32 -10.87 -13.86 8.84
C GLN A 32 -11.42 -15.24 8.49
N ALA A 33 -12.31 -15.35 7.51
CA ALA A 33 -12.89 -16.62 7.07
C ALA A 33 -11.83 -17.56 6.48
N MET A 34 -10.77 -17.03 5.88
CA MET A 34 -9.63 -17.83 5.42
C MET A 34 -8.58 -18.06 6.53
N GLY A 35 -8.61 -17.29 7.61
CA GLY A 35 -7.58 -17.34 8.66
C GLY A 35 -6.28 -16.62 8.27
N MET A 36 -6.38 -15.60 7.42
CA MET A 36 -5.25 -14.74 7.03
C MET A 36 -5.09 -13.57 8.02
N THR A 37 -3.88 -13.03 8.09
CA THR A 37 -3.57 -11.87 8.94
C THR A 37 -3.80 -10.57 8.18
N LEU A 38 -4.59 -9.64 8.72
CA LEU A 38 -4.82 -8.31 8.12
C LEU A 38 -3.84 -7.28 8.68
N PHE A 39 -3.10 -6.61 7.81
CA PHE A 39 -2.20 -5.50 8.15
C PHE A 39 -2.73 -4.19 7.56
N ASP A 40 -2.97 -3.20 8.42
CA ASP A 40 -3.50 -1.89 8.06
C ASP A 40 -2.36 -0.87 7.99
N VAL A 41 -2.11 -0.35 6.79
CA VAL A 41 -1.01 0.57 6.48
C VAL A 41 -1.60 1.96 6.21
N ASP A 42 -1.41 2.88 7.15
CA ASP A 42 -1.77 4.27 6.97
C ASP A 42 -0.65 5.04 6.24
N CYS A 43 -0.92 5.44 4.99
CA CYS A 43 -0.03 6.24 4.15
C CYS A 43 -0.39 7.75 4.16
N ASP A 44 -1.19 8.24 5.12
CA ASP A 44 -1.64 9.64 5.19
C ASP A 44 -0.48 10.63 5.19
N ARG A 45 0.63 10.28 5.86
CA ARG A 45 1.84 11.12 5.96
C ARG A 45 2.93 10.74 4.96
N ALA A 46 2.70 9.74 4.11
CA ALA A 46 3.70 9.19 3.23
C ALA A 46 3.81 10.00 1.92
N ARG A 47 4.62 11.06 1.94
CA ARG A 47 4.86 11.96 0.78
C ARG A 47 6.08 11.57 -0.07
N SER A 48 6.69 10.42 0.16
CA SER A 48 7.87 9.94 -0.56
C SER A 48 7.98 8.43 -0.46
N ARG A 49 8.69 7.76 -1.40
CA ARG A 49 8.97 6.32 -1.36
C ARG A 49 9.38 5.82 0.02
N SER A 50 10.41 6.41 0.61
CA SER A 50 10.92 6.00 1.92
C SER A 50 9.87 6.14 3.04
N ALA A 51 8.94 7.09 2.93
CA ALA A 51 7.88 7.26 3.91
C ALA A 51 6.79 6.18 3.75
N VAL A 52 6.45 5.80 2.51
CA VAL A 52 5.53 4.67 2.24
C VAL A 52 6.13 3.37 2.75
N LEU A 53 7.41 3.13 2.44
CA LEU A 53 8.12 1.93 2.89
C LEU A 53 8.17 1.85 4.42
N ARG A 54 8.43 2.96 5.12
CA ARG A 54 8.37 3.00 6.59
C ARG A 54 6.96 2.79 7.14
N ALA A 55 5.92 3.28 6.45
CA ALA A 55 4.55 3.04 6.87
C ALA A 55 4.22 1.54 6.80
N ILE A 56 4.59 0.88 5.70
CA ILE A 56 4.45 -0.57 5.54
C ILE A 56 5.25 -1.30 6.62
N ALA A 57 6.52 -0.96 6.78
CA ALA A 57 7.39 -1.56 7.79
C ALA A 57 6.80 -1.45 9.20
N LYS A 58 6.25 -0.29 9.56
CA LYS A 58 5.61 -0.09 10.85
C LYS A 58 4.31 -0.89 11.01
N ALA A 59 3.53 -1.04 9.95
CA ALA A 59 2.26 -1.75 9.99
C ALA A 59 2.42 -3.27 10.07
N VAL A 60 3.43 -3.81 9.36
CA VAL A 60 3.77 -5.24 9.37
C VAL A 60 4.72 -5.60 10.52
N ASP A 61 5.22 -4.60 11.25
CA ASP A 61 6.20 -4.74 12.34
C ASP A 61 7.56 -5.30 11.87
N PHE A 62 8.06 -4.76 10.76
CA PHE A 62 9.39 -5.08 10.24
C PHE A 62 10.51 -4.58 11.16
N PRO A 63 11.68 -5.24 11.15
CA PRO A 63 12.82 -4.89 11.99
C PRO A 63 13.34 -3.47 11.72
N GLU A 64 13.93 -2.86 12.75
CA GLU A 64 14.49 -1.49 12.71
C GLU A 64 15.59 -1.29 11.66
N PHE A 65 16.24 -2.38 11.22
CA PHE A 65 17.25 -2.42 10.17
C PHE A 65 16.69 -2.46 8.75
N PHE A 66 15.39 -2.21 8.57
CA PHE A 66 14.74 -2.15 7.26
C PHE A 66 15.54 -1.23 6.32
N GLY A 67 16.16 -1.82 5.29
CA GLY A 67 17.14 -1.16 4.43
C GLY A 67 16.62 0.03 3.63
N GLY A 68 15.30 0.30 3.63
CA GLY A 68 14.72 1.48 2.99
C GLY A 68 14.61 1.38 1.47
N ASN A 69 14.75 0.17 0.91
CA ASN A 69 14.74 -0.11 -0.53
C ASN A 69 13.66 -1.14 -0.90
N LEU A 70 13.33 -1.19 -2.18
CA LEU A 70 12.35 -2.14 -2.74
C LEU A 70 12.75 -3.61 -2.55
N ASP A 71 14.05 -3.90 -2.65
CA ASP A 71 14.60 -5.24 -2.43
C ASP A 71 14.43 -5.70 -0.98
N ALA A 72 14.69 -4.80 -0.02
CA ALA A 72 14.46 -5.07 1.40
C ALA A 72 12.97 -5.25 1.72
N LEU A 73 12.09 -4.51 1.03
CA LEU A 73 10.65 -4.71 1.13
C LEU A 73 10.25 -6.11 0.66
N TYR A 74 10.76 -6.54 -0.50
CA TYR A 74 10.50 -7.86 -1.04
C TYR A 74 10.90 -8.97 -0.06
N ASP A 75 12.15 -8.92 0.42
CA ASP A 75 12.70 -9.92 1.32
C ASP A 75 11.89 -10.03 2.63
N CYS A 76 11.57 -8.88 3.25
CA CYS A 76 10.74 -8.85 4.46
C CYS A 76 9.32 -9.35 4.22
N LEU A 77 8.70 -9.01 3.07
CA LEU A 77 7.37 -9.51 2.72
C LEU A 77 7.39 -11.03 2.53
N CYS A 78 8.38 -11.55 1.81
CA CYS A 78 8.55 -12.98 1.59
C CYS A 78 8.75 -13.75 2.91
N ASP A 79 9.61 -13.26 3.80
CA ASP A 79 9.85 -13.84 5.12
C ASP A 79 8.57 -13.82 5.97
N THR A 80 7.89 -12.68 6.03
CA THR A 80 6.63 -12.55 6.77
C THR A 80 5.55 -13.47 6.18
N VAL A 81 5.46 -13.61 4.86
CA VAL A 81 4.51 -14.53 4.20
C VAL A 81 4.81 -15.97 4.56
N GLN A 82 6.09 -16.34 4.65
CA GLN A 82 6.50 -17.68 5.04
C GLN A 82 6.22 -17.97 6.51
N ASP A 83 6.37 -16.97 7.38
CA ASP A 83 6.03 -17.07 8.81
C ASP A 83 4.51 -17.28 9.02
N GLN A 84 3.68 -16.64 8.19
CA GLN A 84 2.24 -16.82 8.24
C GLN A 84 1.82 -18.22 7.76
N LYS A 85 0.95 -18.90 8.51
CA LYS A 85 0.50 -20.26 8.19
C LYS A 85 -0.40 -20.35 6.97
N VAL A 86 -1.27 -19.36 6.77
CA VAL A 86 -2.24 -19.32 5.67
C VAL A 86 -1.84 -18.26 4.66
N GLY A 87 -1.56 -17.05 5.15
CA GLY A 87 -1.31 -15.91 4.31
C GLY A 87 -1.57 -14.59 5.04
N MET A 88 -1.35 -13.48 4.35
CA MET A 88 -1.66 -12.15 4.87
C MET A 88 -2.33 -11.27 3.82
N PHE A 89 -3.04 -10.27 4.33
CA PHE A 89 -3.64 -9.20 3.56
C PHE A 89 -3.05 -7.85 3.99
N LEU A 90 -2.52 -7.10 3.03
CA LEU A 90 -1.91 -5.80 3.29
C LEU A 90 -2.80 -4.69 2.75
N TRP A 91 -3.41 -3.90 3.64
CA TRP A 91 -4.28 -2.80 3.27
C TRP A 91 -3.52 -1.49 3.31
N LEU A 92 -3.33 -0.84 2.16
CA LEU A 92 -2.75 0.51 2.08
C LEU A 92 -3.86 1.55 1.96
N HIS A 93 -4.05 2.35 3.01
CA HIS A 93 -4.99 3.47 3.03
C HIS A 93 -4.31 4.79 2.68
N LYS A 94 -5.00 5.66 1.94
CA LYS A 94 -4.59 7.05 1.64
C LYS A 94 -3.24 7.19 0.94
N LEU A 95 -2.96 6.31 -0.03
CA LEU A 95 -1.78 6.49 -0.86
C LEU A 95 -1.97 7.75 -1.73
N HIS A 96 -1.11 8.76 -1.55
CA HIS A 96 -1.16 10.05 -2.25
C HIS A 96 -0.65 9.92 -3.70
N SER A 97 -1.26 9.03 -4.50
CA SER A 97 -0.90 8.75 -5.89
C SER A 97 -1.22 9.90 -6.87
N GLY A 98 -1.75 11.03 -6.37
CA GLY A 98 -2.01 12.23 -7.17
C GLY A 98 -0.74 13.02 -7.52
N ASP A 99 0.39 12.74 -6.86
CA ASP A 99 1.65 13.40 -7.13
C ASP A 99 2.45 12.61 -8.19
N PRO A 100 2.87 13.23 -9.31
CA PRO A 100 3.63 12.55 -10.36
C PRO A 100 4.99 12.04 -9.89
N ALA A 101 5.52 12.54 -8.77
CA ALA A 101 6.71 11.97 -8.15
C ALA A 101 6.40 10.66 -7.40
N LEU A 102 5.19 10.51 -6.87
CA LEU A 102 4.79 9.33 -6.10
C LEU A 102 4.15 8.24 -6.94
N VAL A 103 3.63 8.55 -8.14
CA VAL A 103 2.96 7.57 -9.01
C VAL A 103 3.94 6.49 -9.49
N ASP A 104 5.16 6.87 -9.86
CA ASP A 104 6.20 5.93 -10.32
C ASP A 104 6.71 5.07 -9.14
N ASP A 105 6.97 5.70 -7.99
CA ASP A 105 7.34 5.00 -6.76
C ASP A 105 6.23 4.06 -6.27
N ALA A 106 4.95 4.46 -6.34
CA ALA A 106 3.81 3.64 -5.97
C ALA A 106 3.66 2.43 -6.90
N ALA A 107 3.86 2.62 -8.20
CA ALA A 107 3.88 1.53 -9.18
C ALA A 107 5.03 0.54 -8.89
N ALA A 108 6.22 1.04 -8.54
CA ALA A 108 7.35 0.21 -8.18
C ALA A 108 7.10 -0.61 -6.90
N ILE A 109 6.51 0.01 -5.86
CA ILE A 109 6.11 -0.68 -4.63
C ILE A 109 5.03 -1.73 -4.92
N ALA A 110 4.01 -1.38 -5.71
CA ALA A 110 2.97 -2.33 -6.10
C ALA A 110 3.54 -3.50 -6.92
N GLY A 111 4.54 -3.25 -7.76
CA GLY A 111 5.28 -4.28 -8.48
C GLY A 111 5.99 -5.25 -7.54
N VAL A 112 6.68 -4.74 -6.52
CA VAL A 112 7.30 -5.60 -5.50
C VAL A 112 6.28 -6.40 -4.70
N CYS A 113 5.16 -5.79 -4.32
CA CYS A 113 4.08 -6.50 -3.65
C CYS A 113 3.47 -7.59 -4.56
N ALA A 114 3.38 -7.34 -5.88
CA ALA A 114 2.91 -8.34 -6.83
C ALA A 114 3.89 -9.51 -6.97
N ASP A 115 5.19 -9.24 -7.04
CA ASP A 115 6.22 -10.31 -7.09
C ASP A 115 6.19 -11.15 -5.80
N ALA A 116 6.08 -10.50 -4.64
CA ALA A 116 5.90 -11.19 -3.36
C ALA A 116 4.60 -12.00 -3.30
N ALA A 117 3.53 -11.55 -3.98
CA ALA A 117 2.28 -12.30 -4.12
C ALA A 117 2.45 -13.58 -4.94
N GLU A 118 3.19 -13.50 -6.04
CA GLU A 118 3.52 -14.66 -6.87
C GLU A 118 4.40 -15.64 -6.09
N PHE A 119 5.40 -15.14 -5.35
CA PHE A 119 6.22 -15.96 -4.46
C PHE A 119 5.37 -16.68 -3.41
N ALA A 120 4.44 -15.98 -2.75
CA ALA A 120 3.51 -16.56 -1.79
C ALA A 120 2.72 -17.71 -2.42
N THR A 121 2.13 -17.45 -3.58
CA THR A 121 1.30 -18.43 -4.31
C THR A 121 2.11 -19.67 -4.69
N ASN A 122 3.36 -19.50 -5.12
CA ASN A 122 4.28 -20.60 -5.41
C ASN A 122 4.68 -21.42 -4.18
N ASN A 123 4.53 -20.87 -2.96
CA ASN A 123 4.83 -21.52 -1.69
C ASN A 123 3.56 -22.04 -0.98
N ASP A 124 2.44 -22.19 -1.70
CA ASP A 124 1.14 -22.57 -1.12
C ASP A 124 0.67 -21.60 -0.01
N ARG A 125 0.95 -20.30 -0.19
CA ARG A 125 0.51 -19.20 0.69
C ARG A 125 -0.32 -18.19 -0.09
N ALA A 126 -1.25 -17.54 0.60
CA ALA A 126 -2.02 -16.44 0.04
C ALA A 126 -1.41 -15.09 0.46
N PHE A 127 -1.03 -14.25 -0.51
CA PHE A 127 -0.66 -12.86 -0.23
C PHE A 127 -1.45 -11.95 -1.16
N ALA A 128 -2.28 -11.10 -0.56
CA ALA A 128 -3.06 -10.13 -1.30
C ALA A 128 -2.88 -8.75 -0.67
N PHE A 129 -2.97 -7.71 -1.49
CA PHE A 129 -2.83 -6.34 -1.02
C PHE A 129 -3.89 -5.44 -1.65
N GLY A 130 -4.45 -4.54 -0.84
CA GLY A 130 -5.42 -3.55 -1.28
C GLY A 130 -4.80 -2.17 -1.29
N ILE A 131 -4.95 -1.43 -2.39
CA ILE A 131 -4.52 -0.04 -2.45
C ILE A 131 -5.77 0.84 -2.51
N GLU A 132 -6.06 1.51 -1.41
CA GLU A 132 -7.05 2.57 -1.36
C GLU A 132 -6.33 3.87 -1.75
N HIS A 133 -6.49 4.25 -3.02
CA HIS A 133 -6.09 5.56 -3.46
C HIS A 133 -6.96 6.58 -2.74
N ALA A 134 -6.34 7.44 -1.92
CA ALA A 134 -6.95 8.73 -1.67
C ALA A 134 -7.08 9.35 -3.06
N GLY A 135 -8.31 9.44 -3.56
CA GLY A 135 -8.58 10.00 -4.87
C GLY A 135 -7.75 11.25 -5.08
N ARG A 136 -7.33 11.48 -6.33
CA ARG A 136 -6.67 12.72 -6.78
C ARG A 136 -7.19 13.84 -5.91
N HIS A 137 -6.30 14.60 -5.25
CA HIS A 137 -6.70 15.90 -4.70
C HIS A 137 -7.71 16.48 -5.70
N PRO A 138 -8.96 16.82 -5.29
CA PRO A 138 -9.75 17.67 -6.16
C PRO A 138 -8.79 18.80 -6.51
N GLU A 139 -8.56 18.97 -7.82
CA GLU A 139 -7.61 19.92 -8.35
C GLU A 139 -7.65 21.16 -7.46
N PRO A 140 -6.55 21.63 -6.82
CA PRO A 140 -6.56 23.02 -6.40
C PRO A 140 -6.84 23.76 -7.70
N GLU A 141 -8.00 24.44 -7.77
CA GLU A 141 -8.45 25.19 -8.94
C GLU A 141 -7.24 25.87 -9.59
N PRO A 142 -7.03 25.72 -10.90
CA PRO A 142 -5.85 26.28 -11.57
C PRO A 142 -5.90 27.80 -11.45
N GLY A 143 -5.20 28.40 -10.47
CA GLY A 143 -5.42 29.82 -10.26
C GLY A 143 -4.67 30.59 -9.17
N ILE A 144 -3.76 30.04 -8.36
CA ILE A 144 -2.96 30.89 -7.46
C ILE A 144 -1.47 30.65 -7.71
N ALA A 145 -0.92 31.52 -8.55
CA ALA A 145 0.52 31.72 -8.69
C ALA A 145 1.15 31.87 -7.29
N PRO A 146 2.32 31.26 -7.02
CA PRO A 146 3.05 31.58 -5.81
C PRO A 146 3.30 33.08 -5.82
N THR A 147 2.75 33.79 -4.81
CA THR A 147 3.06 35.20 -4.61
C THR A 147 4.58 35.29 -4.50
N PRO A 148 5.27 36.00 -5.43
CA PRO A 148 6.69 36.25 -5.25
C PRO A 148 6.84 37.00 -3.93
N TYR A 149 7.72 36.49 -3.09
CA TYR A 149 8.13 37.13 -1.85
C TYR A 149 8.57 38.55 -2.20
N SER A 150 7.70 39.53 -1.97
CA SER A 150 8.02 40.94 -2.11
C SER A 150 8.91 41.30 -0.93
N GLY A 151 10.18 40.96 -1.06
CA GLY A 151 11.26 41.51 -0.26
C GLY A 151 11.66 42.85 -0.85
N ALA A 152 10.77 43.83 -0.73
CA ALA A 152 11.14 45.23 -0.88
C ALA A 152 12.22 45.55 0.17
N ARG A 153 13.46 45.73 -0.28
CA ARG A 153 14.42 46.62 0.36
C ARG A 153 14.78 47.70 -0.65
N SER A 154 13.96 48.73 -0.63
CA SER A 154 14.33 50.07 -1.08
C SER A 154 15.16 50.76 0.02
N GLY A 155 16.15 51.56 -0.41
CA GLY A 155 16.91 52.52 0.40
C GLY A 155 17.95 51.86 1.31
N GLU A 156 19.19 52.34 1.41
CA GLU A 156 19.75 53.69 1.18
C GLU A 156 21.16 53.58 0.57
#